data_AF-A0A7S2YZ15-F1
#
_entry.id   AF-A0A7S2YZ15-F1
#
_cell.length_a   1.000
_cell.length_b   1.000
_cell.length_c   1.000
_cell.angle_alpha   90.00
_cell.angle_beta   90.00
_cell.angle_gamma   90.00
#
_symmetry.space_group_name_H-M   'P 1'
#
loop_
_entity.id
_entity.type
_entity.pdbx_description
1 polymer ?
#
loop_
_entity_poly.entity_id
_entity_poly.type
_entity_poly.pdbx_seq_one_letter_code
_entity_poly.pdbx_strand_id
1 'polypeptide(L)'
;ERLVEGLDPSLGPFGQADLRTSREQQEGGGGAKGPGTTPLRRMRSSPAAFEKAIKAIHRRAASITSIHSDVPESSGLLEKYCVVANSCTVYQKESQHWIRLVEAKLGSWQRSKRKQFTSNCLNEARKSVKRFKGLVGSATGRFQGTCGMALRCLANLIIEDTEEILSTHLFKEAWFLPGCECIATVCATFTDYCSDLSLYLERNVYEEFLLTLFDSLVEIYTTELTAWHLRGCVTASWQTPVRRDVELLFECVSTVAGLNGAAAGGSAPFPTKPIQSSLASILEEVARMVI
;
A
#
# COMPACT_ATOMS: atom_id res chain seq x y z
N GLU A 1 19.51 68.54 -26.23
CA GLU A 1 20.58 67.51 -26.19
C GLU A 1 19.91 66.13 -26.25
N ARG A 2 19.87 65.49 -27.43
CA ARG A 2 20.55 64.21 -27.79
C ARG A 2 20.27 63.03 -26.83
N LEU A 3 19.42 62.07 -27.22
CA LEU A 3 19.69 60.72 -27.80
C LEU A 3 19.66 59.62 -26.71
N VAL A 4 18.63 58.75 -26.66
CA VAL A 4 18.41 57.46 -27.37
C VAL A 4 19.27 56.32 -26.81
N GLU A 5 18.65 55.30 -26.20
CA GLU A 5 18.52 53.90 -26.70
C GLU A 5 17.87 53.00 -25.63
N GLY A 6 17.00 52.07 -26.04
CA GLY A 6 16.37 51.07 -25.18
C GLY A 6 16.79 49.64 -25.54
N LEU A 7 16.43 48.67 -24.69
CA LEU A 7 15.97 47.30 -25.02
C LEU A 7 15.86 46.43 -23.75
N ASP A 8 14.72 45.74 -23.63
CA ASP A 8 14.39 44.52 -22.84
C ASP A 8 15.26 43.30 -23.34
N PRO A 9 15.33 42.06 -22.79
CA PRO A 9 14.39 41.34 -21.88
C PRO A 9 14.95 40.23 -20.92
N SER A 10 14.05 39.64 -20.12
CA SER A 10 13.88 38.20 -19.74
C SER A 10 14.97 37.33 -19.03
N LEU A 11 14.48 36.59 -17.99
CA LEU A 11 14.76 35.18 -17.62
C LEU A 11 16.13 34.73 -17.02
N GLY A 12 16.12 34.45 -15.69
CA GLY A 12 16.89 33.40 -14.96
C GLY A 12 18.42 33.60 -14.77
N PRO A 13 19.14 32.77 -13.96
CA PRO A 13 18.72 31.51 -13.30
C PRO A 13 19.07 31.37 -11.79
N PHE A 14 18.56 30.28 -11.20
CA PHE A 14 18.90 29.72 -9.89
C PHE A 14 20.40 29.33 -9.78
N GLY A 15 21.02 29.66 -8.64
CA GLY A 15 22.39 29.27 -8.28
C GLY A 15 22.42 28.39 -7.02
N GLN A 16 23.16 27.29 -7.12
CA GLN A 16 23.39 26.20 -6.16
C GLN A 16 23.86 26.66 -4.77
N ALA A 17 23.38 25.99 -3.73
CA ALA A 17 24.08 25.91 -2.44
C ALA A 17 24.52 24.46 -2.21
N ASP A 18 25.84 24.27 -2.17
CA ASP A 18 26.55 23.05 -1.84
C ASP A 18 26.24 22.58 -0.41
N LEU A 19 25.91 21.29 -0.26
CA LEU A 19 25.89 20.59 1.03
C LEU A 19 26.69 19.29 0.88
N ARG A 20 28.01 19.42 1.08
CA ARG A 20 28.97 18.33 1.24
C ARG A 20 29.88 18.60 2.44
N THR A 21 29.58 17.92 3.55
CA THR A 21 30.53 17.40 4.56
C THR A 21 29.71 16.50 5.48
N SER A 22 29.87 15.16 5.46
CA SER A 22 30.86 14.39 6.25
C SER A 22 30.55 14.51 7.77
N ARG A 23 30.46 13.47 8.60
CA ARG A 23 30.88 12.06 8.54
C ARG A 23 30.31 11.37 9.79
N GLU A 24 30.26 10.05 9.73
CA GLU A 24 30.10 9.10 10.82
C GLU A 24 30.75 9.52 12.15
N GLN A 25 29.98 9.46 13.25
CA GLN A 25 30.36 8.92 14.56
C GLN A 25 29.27 9.27 15.59
N GLN A 26 28.42 8.30 15.95
CA GLN A 26 28.00 8.11 17.34
C GLN A 26 27.38 6.72 17.53
N GLU A 27 28.25 5.76 17.86
CA GLU A 27 27.87 4.61 18.68
C GLU A 27 27.58 5.12 20.11
N GLY A 28 26.62 4.49 20.79
CA GLY A 28 26.46 4.60 22.24
C GLY A 28 25.28 5.47 22.70
N GLY A 29 24.10 4.87 22.79
CA GLY A 29 22.93 5.45 23.44
C GLY A 29 21.91 4.38 23.77
N GLY A 30 22.10 3.70 24.90
CA GLY A 30 21.21 2.66 25.40
C GLY A 30 19.80 3.19 25.69
N GLY A 31 18.83 2.62 25.00
CA GLY A 31 17.41 2.59 25.39
C GLY A 31 16.97 1.12 25.38
N ALA A 32 16.36 0.68 26.48
CA ALA A 32 16.07 -0.71 26.79
C ALA A 32 15.48 -1.51 25.62
N LYS A 33 16.23 -2.53 25.15
CA LYS A 33 15.73 -3.56 24.25
C LYS A 33 15.02 -4.62 25.10
N GLY A 34 13.71 -4.76 24.91
CA GLY A 34 13.03 -6.04 25.19
C GLY A 34 13.64 -7.17 24.35
N PRO A 35 13.35 -8.45 24.66
CA PRO A 35 13.91 -9.58 23.91
C PRO A 35 13.59 -9.39 22.42
N GLY A 36 14.66 -9.15 21.65
CA GLY A 36 14.57 -8.62 20.30
C GLY A 36 14.29 -9.73 19.29
N THR A 37 13.02 -9.93 18.97
CA THR A 37 12.65 -10.64 17.74
C THR A 37 13.20 -9.86 16.56
N THR A 38 14.06 -10.52 15.78
CA THR A 38 14.72 -9.88 14.64
C THR A 38 13.89 -10.18 13.39
N PRO A 39 13.51 -9.16 12.58
CA PRO A 39 12.79 -9.40 11.34
C PRO A 39 13.61 -10.29 10.41
N LEU A 40 12.92 -11.08 9.58
CA LEU A 40 13.59 -11.90 8.57
C LEU A 40 14.31 -10.99 7.57
N ARG A 41 15.43 -11.48 7.04
CA ARG A 41 16.17 -10.75 6.03
C ARG A 41 15.30 -10.62 4.78
N ARG A 42 14.99 -9.38 4.41
CA ARG A 42 14.29 -9.08 3.16
C ARG A 42 15.05 -9.67 1.96
N MET A 43 14.38 -10.52 1.20
CA MET A 43 15.01 -11.15 0.03
C MET A 43 14.96 -10.24 -1.20
N ARG A 44 14.02 -9.30 -1.25
CA ARG A 44 13.65 -8.57 -2.48
C ARG A 44 14.02 -7.10 -2.51
N SER A 45 14.09 -6.44 -1.36
CA SER A 45 14.51 -5.04 -1.30
C SER A 45 15.04 -4.66 0.08
N SER A 46 16.08 -3.83 0.13
CA SER A 46 16.54 -3.17 1.37
C SER A 46 15.96 -1.76 1.44
N PRO A 47 15.80 -1.14 2.61
CA PRO A 47 15.25 0.23 2.72
C PRO A 47 15.95 1.25 1.80
N ALA A 48 17.29 1.21 1.74
CA ALA A 48 18.07 2.10 0.88
C ALA A 48 17.91 1.79 -0.62
N ALA A 49 17.79 0.50 -0.99
CA ALA A 49 17.49 0.10 -2.37
C ALA A 49 16.07 0.52 -2.77
N PHE A 50 15.13 0.38 -1.84
CA PHE A 50 13.72 0.75 -1.97
C PHE A 50 13.55 2.24 -2.24
N GLU A 51 14.10 3.09 -1.38
CA GLU A 51 14.09 4.54 -1.56
C GLU A 51 14.71 4.96 -2.90
N LYS A 52 15.87 4.38 -3.24
CA LYS A 52 16.57 4.68 -4.50
C LYS A 52 15.73 4.30 -5.72
N ALA A 53 15.14 3.11 -5.73
CA ALA A 53 14.34 2.61 -6.83
C ALA A 53 13.01 3.38 -6.97
N ILE A 54 12.30 3.66 -5.88
CA ILE A 54 11.08 4.46 -5.93
C ILE A 54 11.34 5.87 -6.44
N LYS A 55 12.39 6.55 -5.96
CA LYS A 55 12.75 7.89 -6.46
C LYS A 55 13.07 7.85 -7.95
N ALA A 56 13.78 6.81 -8.42
CA ALA A 56 14.08 6.64 -9.83
C ALA A 56 12.83 6.39 -10.68
N ILE A 57 11.91 5.54 -10.22
CA ILE A 57 10.65 5.25 -10.91
C ILE A 57 9.77 6.50 -10.97
N HIS A 58 9.62 7.26 -9.88
CA HIS A 58 8.84 8.51 -9.89
C HIS A 58 9.42 9.56 -10.85
N ARG A 59 10.75 9.73 -10.88
CA ARG A 59 11.41 10.64 -11.83
C ARG A 59 11.18 10.20 -13.29
N ARG A 60 11.13 8.90 -13.55
CA ARG A 60 10.86 8.35 -14.89
C ARG A 60 9.39 8.39 -15.25
N ALA A 61 8.47 8.18 -14.31
CA ALA A 61 7.03 8.33 -14.56
C ALA A 61 6.64 9.76 -14.94
N ALA A 62 7.40 10.76 -14.46
CA ALA A 62 7.28 12.16 -14.89
C ALA A 62 7.85 12.46 -16.29
N SER A 63 8.61 11.53 -16.89
CA SER A 63 9.20 11.66 -18.23
C SER A 63 8.68 10.54 -19.13
N ILE A 64 7.76 10.86 -20.04
CA ILE A 64 7.24 9.92 -21.05
C ILE A 64 8.34 9.64 -22.09
N THR A 65 9.41 8.95 -21.71
CA THR A 65 10.42 8.46 -22.64
C THR A 65 10.97 7.12 -22.18
N SER A 66 10.65 6.09 -22.97
CA SER A 66 11.36 4.80 -23.06
C SER A 66 11.39 3.92 -21.80
N ILE A 67 10.48 2.92 -21.75
CA ILE A 67 10.56 1.77 -20.85
C ILE A 67 11.52 0.73 -21.46
N HIS A 68 12.79 1.07 -21.62
CA HIS A 68 13.84 0.09 -21.87
C HIS A 68 15.02 0.41 -20.94
N SER A 69 15.14 -0.34 -19.83
CA SER A 69 16.43 -0.50 -19.14
C SER A 69 16.44 -1.75 -18.26
N ASP A 70 17.31 -2.70 -18.60
CA ASP A 70 18.38 -3.34 -17.80
C ASP A 70 18.36 -3.13 -16.27
N VAL A 71 17.27 -3.51 -15.61
CA VAL A 71 17.25 -3.74 -14.15
C VAL A 71 17.16 -5.26 -13.97
N PRO A 72 18.01 -5.89 -13.13
CA PRO A 72 17.90 -7.32 -12.86
C PRO A 72 16.46 -7.66 -12.49
N GLU A 73 15.87 -8.67 -13.15
CA GLU A 73 14.42 -8.96 -13.16
C GLU A 73 13.78 -9.08 -11.76
N SER A 74 14.56 -9.39 -10.73
CA SER A 74 14.11 -9.52 -9.34
C SER A 74 14.27 -8.27 -8.46
N SER A 75 15.09 -7.28 -8.86
CA SER A 75 15.31 -6.06 -8.07
C SER A 75 14.26 -4.99 -8.41
N GLY A 76 13.56 -4.47 -7.42
CA GLY A 76 12.60 -3.39 -7.62
C GLY A 76 11.13 -3.81 -7.80
N LEU A 77 10.76 -5.08 -7.58
CA LEU A 77 9.38 -5.55 -7.79
C LEU A 77 8.40 -4.93 -6.79
N LEU A 78 8.79 -4.83 -5.51
CA LEU A 78 7.98 -4.22 -4.46
C LEU A 78 7.69 -2.75 -4.81
N GLU A 79 8.72 -2.02 -5.21
CA GLU A 79 8.71 -0.62 -5.63
C GLU A 79 7.81 -0.38 -6.84
N LYS A 80 7.89 -1.28 -7.85
CA LYS A 80 7.03 -1.21 -9.03
C LYS A 80 5.56 -1.34 -8.64
N TYR A 81 5.20 -2.32 -7.80
CA TYR A 81 3.80 -2.48 -7.39
C TYR A 81 3.30 -1.31 -6.52
N CYS A 82 4.14 -0.71 -5.68
CA CYS A 82 3.79 0.51 -4.96
C CYS A 82 3.42 1.65 -5.91
N VAL A 83 4.25 1.88 -6.93
CA VAL A 83 4.00 2.93 -7.92
C VAL A 83 2.73 2.64 -8.73
N VAL A 84 2.52 1.38 -9.13
CA VAL A 84 1.30 0.98 -9.85
C VAL A 84 0.05 1.23 -9.02
N ALA A 85 0.05 0.83 -7.74
CA ALA A 85 -1.08 1.01 -6.84
C ALA A 85 -1.45 2.51 -6.68
N ASN A 86 -0.47 3.37 -6.37
CA ASN A 86 -0.69 4.81 -6.27
C ASN A 86 -1.18 5.42 -7.58
N SER A 87 -0.57 5.02 -8.71
CA SER A 87 -0.94 5.56 -10.02
C SER A 87 -2.39 5.23 -10.36
N CYS A 88 -2.87 4.03 -10.03
CA CYS A 88 -4.26 3.64 -10.24
C CYS A 88 -5.23 4.54 -9.45
N THR A 89 -4.90 4.89 -8.21
CA THR A 89 -5.69 5.80 -7.38
C THR A 89 -5.70 7.22 -7.94
N VAL A 90 -4.56 7.72 -8.44
CA VAL A 90 -4.48 9.02 -9.12
C VAL A 90 -5.36 9.02 -10.37
N TYR A 91 -5.23 8.03 -11.25
CA TYR A 91 -6.05 7.93 -12.46
C TYR A 91 -7.54 7.80 -12.16
N GLN A 92 -7.92 7.13 -11.06
CA GLN A 92 -9.30 7.09 -10.60
C GLN A 92 -9.81 8.49 -10.18
N LYS A 93 -9.02 9.25 -9.40
CA LYS A 93 -9.36 10.63 -8.99
C LYS A 93 -9.47 11.55 -10.20
N GLU A 94 -8.52 11.48 -11.14
CA GLU A 94 -8.52 12.27 -12.37
C GLU A 94 -9.71 11.92 -13.27
N SER A 95 -10.03 10.64 -13.42
CA SER A 95 -11.19 10.16 -14.19
C SER A 95 -12.50 10.74 -13.64
N GLN A 96 -12.67 10.78 -12.31
CA GLN A 96 -13.81 11.42 -11.68
C GLN A 96 -13.84 12.94 -11.93
N HIS A 97 -12.67 13.59 -11.92
CA HIS A 97 -12.56 15.01 -12.24
C HIS A 97 -12.96 15.31 -13.68
N TRP A 98 -12.52 14.50 -14.65
CA TRP A 98 -12.90 14.64 -16.06
C TRP A 98 -14.41 14.52 -16.26
N ILE A 99 -15.05 13.56 -15.58
CA ILE A 99 -16.51 13.43 -15.58
C ILE A 99 -17.18 14.73 -15.09
N ARG A 100 -16.76 15.26 -13.93
CA ARG A 100 -17.32 16.50 -13.38
C ARG A 100 -17.09 17.70 -14.29
N LEU A 101 -15.92 17.81 -14.91
CA LEU A 101 -15.58 18.90 -15.82
C LEU A 101 -16.47 18.89 -17.07
N VAL A 102 -16.65 17.73 -17.69
CA VAL A 102 -17.52 17.57 -18.87
C VAL A 102 -18.98 17.88 -18.53
N GLU A 103 -19.46 17.42 -17.37
CA GLU A 103 -20.79 17.76 -16.87
C GLU A 103 -20.98 19.27 -16.63
N ALA A 104 -20.00 19.91 -15.99
CA ALA A 104 -20.04 21.34 -15.72
C ALA A 104 -20.07 22.16 -17.02
N LYS A 105 -19.29 21.76 -18.04
CA LYS A 105 -19.30 22.39 -19.36
C LYS A 105 -20.66 22.21 -20.06
N LEU A 106 -21.23 21.01 -20.03
CA LEU A 106 -22.58 20.79 -20.56
C LEU A 106 -23.64 21.64 -19.85
N GLY A 107 -23.56 21.75 -18.52
CA GLY A 107 -24.45 22.59 -17.72
C GLY A 107 -24.27 24.10 -17.99
N SER A 108 -23.04 24.54 -18.26
CA SER A 108 -22.75 25.91 -18.68
C SER A 108 -23.36 26.23 -20.06
N TRP A 109 -23.23 25.32 -21.02
CA TRP A 109 -23.86 25.48 -22.35
C TRP A 109 -25.38 25.49 -22.29
N GLN A 110 -25.98 24.67 -21.42
CA GLN A 110 -27.43 24.69 -21.18
C GLN A 110 -27.90 26.05 -20.64
N ARG A 111 -27.16 26.64 -19.69
CA ARG A 111 -27.47 27.95 -19.10
C ARG A 111 -27.19 29.12 -20.03
N SER A 112 -26.19 28.99 -20.91
CA SER A 112 -25.81 30.03 -21.87
C SER A 112 -26.74 30.13 -23.08
N LYS A 113 -27.87 29.40 -23.08
CA LYS A 113 -28.91 29.45 -24.12
C LYS A 113 -29.63 30.82 -24.17
N ARG A 114 -28.91 31.85 -24.59
CA ARG A 114 -29.48 32.98 -25.31
C ARG A 114 -29.54 32.57 -26.79
N LYS A 115 -30.63 31.91 -27.19
CA LYS A 115 -31.15 31.81 -28.57
C LYS A 115 -30.42 30.98 -29.66
N GLN A 116 -29.22 30.40 -29.47
CA GLN A 116 -28.47 29.79 -30.59
C GLN A 116 -28.41 28.25 -30.69
N PHE A 117 -28.66 27.47 -29.62
CA PHE A 117 -28.60 26.00 -29.70
C PHE A 117 -29.98 25.36 -29.84
N THR A 118 -30.19 24.60 -30.93
CA THR A 118 -31.41 23.79 -31.12
C THR A 118 -31.52 22.73 -30.01
N SER A 119 -32.75 22.36 -29.64
CA SER A 119 -33.03 21.34 -28.61
C SER A 119 -32.33 20.00 -28.92
N ASN A 120 -32.22 19.66 -30.20
CA ASN A 120 -31.62 18.42 -30.69
C ASN A 120 -30.11 18.32 -30.39
N CYS A 121 -29.34 19.40 -30.62
CA CYS A 121 -27.89 19.40 -30.34
C CYS A 121 -27.59 19.20 -28.84
N LEU A 122 -28.41 19.78 -27.96
CA LEU A 122 -28.25 19.54 -26.51
C LEU A 122 -28.60 18.10 -26.12
N ASN A 123 -29.61 17.50 -26.74
CA ASN A 123 -29.98 16.11 -26.47
C ASN A 123 -28.87 15.14 -26.93
N GLU A 124 -28.28 15.38 -28.09
CA GLU A 124 -27.12 14.60 -28.57
C GLU A 124 -25.88 14.80 -27.68
N ALA A 125 -25.63 16.04 -27.23
CA ALA A 125 -24.57 16.31 -26.26
C ALA A 125 -24.81 15.57 -24.92
N ARG A 126 -26.05 15.55 -24.41
CA ARG A 126 -26.43 14.77 -23.21
C ARG A 126 -26.20 13.27 -23.38
N LYS A 127 -26.61 12.70 -24.52
CA LYS A 127 -26.34 11.29 -24.85
C LYS A 127 -24.84 11.00 -24.89
N SER A 128 -24.07 11.89 -25.51
CA SER A 128 -22.61 11.77 -25.62
C SER A 128 -21.92 11.84 -24.25
N VAL A 129 -22.35 12.75 -23.36
CA VAL A 129 -21.85 12.81 -21.98
C VAL A 129 -22.21 11.55 -21.19
N LYS A 130 -23.42 11.00 -21.36
CA LYS A 130 -23.79 9.71 -20.73
C LYS A 130 -22.88 8.57 -21.21
N ARG A 131 -22.57 8.51 -22.50
CA ARG A 131 -21.64 7.52 -23.07
C ARG A 131 -20.22 7.71 -22.55
N PHE A 132 -19.73 8.96 -22.50
CA PHE A 132 -18.44 9.32 -21.92
C PHE A 132 -18.32 8.85 -20.47
N LYS A 133 -19.32 9.15 -19.63
CA LYS A 133 -19.38 8.66 -18.23
C LYS A 133 -19.29 7.14 -18.16
N GLY A 134 -20.00 6.43 -19.04
CA GLY A 134 -19.94 4.96 -19.10
C GLY A 134 -18.55 4.44 -19.43
N LEU A 135 -17.87 5.04 -20.41
CA LEU A 135 -16.52 4.66 -20.82
C LEU A 135 -15.48 4.96 -19.72
N VAL A 136 -15.53 6.15 -19.13
CA VAL A 136 -14.63 6.54 -18.04
C VAL A 136 -14.90 5.71 -16.79
N GLY A 137 -16.16 5.42 -16.47
CA GLY A 137 -16.54 4.52 -15.38
C GLY A 137 -16.00 3.10 -15.59
N SER A 138 -16.10 2.57 -16.82
CA SER A 138 -15.51 1.27 -17.19
C SER A 138 -13.97 1.27 -17.07
N ALA A 139 -13.30 2.33 -17.53
CA ALA A 139 -11.85 2.48 -17.34
C ALA A 139 -11.47 2.57 -15.85
N THR A 140 -12.25 3.31 -15.06
CA THR A 140 -12.06 3.45 -13.61
C THR A 140 -12.17 2.11 -12.90
N GLY A 141 -13.17 1.28 -13.25
CA GLY A 141 -13.29 -0.07 -12.70
C GLY A 141 -12.08 -0.96 -13.02
N ARG A 142 -11.48 -0.80 -14.20
CA ARG A 142 -10.24 -1.51 -14.55
C ARG A 142 -9.05 -1.03 -13.71
N PHE A 143 -8.90 0.27 -13.48
CA PHE A 143 -7.86 0.80 -12.60
C PHE A 143 -8.02 0.32 -11.15
N GLN A 144 -9.25 0.25 -10.64
CA GLN A 144 -9.52 -0.34 -9.32
C GLN A 144 -9.09 -1.81 -9.26
N GLY A 145 -9.46 -2.60 -10.28
CA GLY A 145 -9.01 -4.00 -10.39
C GLY A 145 -7.49 -4.14 -10.43
N THR A 146 -6.80 -3.31 -11.22
CA THR A 146 -5.33 -3.28 -11.28
C THR A 146 -4.69 -2.86 -9.97
N CYS A 147 -5.28 -1.89 -9.26
CA CYS A 147 -4.85 -1.48 -7.92
C CYS A 147 -4.91 -2.67 -6.96
N GLY A 148 -6.07 -3.34 -6.87
CA GLY A 148 -6.25 -4.51 -6.01
C GLY A 148 -5.29 -5.65 -6.35
N MET A 149 -5.01 -5.91 -7.63
CA MET A 149 -4.00 -6.87 -8.05
C MET A 149 -2.59 -6.48 -7.61
N ALA A 150 -2.21 -5.21 -7.77
CA ALA A 150 -0.90 -4.72 -7.33
C ALA A 150 -0.73 -4.82 -5.81
N LEU A 151 -1.77 -4.51 -5.04
CA LEU A 151 -1.79 -4.66 -3.58
C LEU A 151 -1.67 -6.13 -3.16
N ARG A 152 -2.36 -7.04 -3.83
CA ARG A 152 -2.22 -8.49 -3.58
C ARG A 152 -0.83 -8.99 -3.93
N CYS A 153 -0.24 -8.54 -5.04
CA CYS A 153 1.14 -8.86 -5.36
C CYS A 153 2.09 -8.34 -4.27
N LEU A 154 1.93 -7.10 -3.78
CA LEU A 154 2.72 -6.57 -2.67
C LEU A 154 2.62 -7.44 -1.41
N ALA A 155 1.39 -7.80 -1.02
CA ALA A 155 1.17 -8.67 0.14
C ALA A 155 1.86 -10.03 -0.05
N ASN A 156 1.69 -10.67 -1.21
CA ASN A 156 2.32 -11.94 -1.52
C ASN A 156 3.86 -11.88 -1.45
N LEU A 157 4.49 -10.80 -1.95
CA LEU A 157 5.95 -10.64 -1.85
C LEU A 157 6.44 -10.65 -0.39
N ILE A 158 5.67 -10.05 0.52
CA ILE A 158 6.01 -9.97 1.95
C ILE A 158 5.72 -11.31 2.63
N ILE A 159 4.61 -11.95 2.27
CA ILE A 159 4.24 -13.28 2.79
C ILE A 159 5.25 -14.34 2.37
N GLU A 160 5.72 -14.32 1.12
CA GLU A 160 6.75 -15.23 0.60
C GLU A 160 8.05 -15.13 1.43
N ASP A 161 8.42 -13.94 1.89
CA ASP A 161 9.57 -13.75 2.79
C ASP A 161 9.34 -14.31 4.21
N THR A 162 8.09 -14.64 4.57
CA THR A 162 7.70 -15.30 5.84
C THR A 162 7.29 -16.77 5.67
N GLU A 163 7.29 -17.30 4.45
CA GLU A 163 6.79 -18.63 4.15
C GLU A 163 7.61 -19.72 4.87
N GLU A 164 8.93 -19.56 4.93
CA GLU A 164 9.81 -20.51 5.61
C GLU A 164 9.50 -20.61 7.11
N ILE A 165 9.32 -19.48 7.80
CA ILE A 165 9.02 -19.49 9.25
C ILE A 165 7.64 -20.08 9.52
N LEU A 166 6.64 -19.73 8.69
CA LEU A 166 5.28 -20.24 8.82
C LEU A 166 5.23 -21.74 8.56
N SER A 167 5.80 -22.23 7.45
CA SER A 167 5.79 -23.66 7.10
C SER A 167 6.59 -24.53 8.07
N THR A 168 7.70 -24.01 8.60
CA THR A 168 8.62 -24.75 9.48
C THR A 168 8.15 -24.77 10.92
N HIS A 169 7.49 -23.71 11.41
CA HIS A 169 7.19 -23.57 12.84
C HIS A 169 5.71 -23.55 13.18
N LEU A 170 4.82 -23.05 12.31
CA LEU A 170 3.40 -22.96 12.63
C LEU A 170 2.80 -24.35 12.84
N PHE A 171 2.07 -24.51 13.95
CA PHE A 171 1.43 -25.77 14.36
C PHE A 171 2.38 -26.97 14.55
N LYS A 172 3.70 -26.73 14.68
CA LYS A 172 4.67 -27.78 15.04
C LYS A 172 4.86 -27.86 16.55
N GLU A 173 5.61 -28.85 17.04
CA GLU A 173 5.83 -29.06 18.48
C GLU A 173 6.36 -27.80 19.20
N ALA A 174 7.31 -27.10 18.59
CA ALA A 174 7.87 -25.87 19.16
C ALA A 174 6.86 -24.71 19.26
N TRP A 175 5.77 -24.74 18.47
CA TRP A 175 4.75 -23.69 18.48
C TRP A 175 3.90 -23.64 19.75
N PHE A 176 3.73 -24.79 20.41
CA PHE A 176 3.02 -24.88 21.69
C PHE A 176 3.78 -24.24 22.85
N LEU A 177 5.10 -24.02 22.70
CA LEU A 177 5.91 -23.46 23.77
C LEU A 177 5.61 -21.97 23.95
N PRO A 178 5.52 -21.44 25.20
CA PRO A 178 5.25 -20.02 25.45
C PRO A 178 6.23 -19.06 24.78
N GLY A 179 7.49 -19.48 24.59
CA GLY A 179 8.53 -18.70 23.92
C GLY A 179 8.63 -18.89 22.41
N CYS A 180 7.60 -19.45 21.74
CA CYS A 180 7.61 -19.56 20.29
C CYS A 180 7.57 -18.17 19.64
N GLU A 181 8.56 -17.86 18.82
CA GLU A 181 8.69 -16.57 18.14
C GLU A 181 8.13 -16.58 16.70
N CYS A 182 7.42 -17.64 16.27
CA CYS A 182 6.94 -17.78 14.89
C CYS A 182 6.13 -16.55 14.42
N ILE A 183 4.99 -16.28 15.09
CA ILE A 183 4.13 -15.14 14.74
C ILE A 183 4.80 -13.80 15.08
N ALA A 184 5.60 -13.73 16.15
CA ALA A 184 6.34 -12.52 16.48
C ALA A 184 7.35 -12.13 15.38
N THR A 185 7.99 -13.11 14.75
CA THR A 185 8.92 -12.93 13.63
C THR A 185 8.19 -12.48 12.36
N VAL A 186 7.00 -13.03 12.09
CA VAL A 186 6.11 -12.57 11.01
C VAL A 186 5.72 -11.10 11.24
N CYS A 187 5.30 -10.75 12.45
CA CYS A 187 4.92 -9.39 12.83
C CYS A 187 6.08 -8.40 12.69
N ALA A 188 7.29 -8.79 13.10
CA ALA A 188 8.50 -7.98 12.94
C ALA A 188 8.79 -7.73 11.45
N THR A 189 8.68 -8.75 10.61
CA THR A 189 8.88 -8.66 9.16
C THR A 189 7.83 -7.76 8.50
N PHE A 190 6.56 -7.89 8.89
CA PHE A 190 5.49 -7.01 8.41
C PHE A 190 5.74 -5.56 8.81
N THR A 191 6.12 -5.33 10.07
CA THR A 191 6.41 -3.98 10.58
C THR A 191 7.57 -3.33 9.82
N ASP A 192 8.61 -4.11 9.53
CA ASP A 192 9.77 -3.66 8.77
C ASP A 192 9.35 -3.21 7.35
N TYR A 193 8.63 -4.05 6.59
CA TYR A 193 8.11 -3.65 5.27
C TYR A 193 7.13 -2.48 5.32
N CYS A 194 6.21 -2.49 6.29
CA CYS A 194 5.21 -1.44 6.46
C CYS A 194 5.84 -0.08 6.79
N SER A 195 6.97 -0.05 7.51
CA SER A 195 7.70 1.18 7.81
C SER A 195 8.09 1.94 6.54
N ASP A 196 8.60 1.23 5.54
CA ASP A 196 8.93 1.83 4.25
C ASP A 196 7.68 2.11 3.43
N LEU A 197 6.79 1.13 3.27
CA LEU A 197 5.59 1.27 2.44
C LEU A 197 4.69 2.43 2.86
N SER A 198 4.59 2.69 4.17
CA SER A 198 3.78 3.78 4.73
C SER A 198 4.24 5.17 4.29
N LEU A 199 5.52 5.33 3.92
CA LEU A 199 6.09 6.59 3.44
C LEU A 199 5.75 6.88 1.97
N TYR A 200 5.41 5.85 1.19
CA TYR A 200 5.26 5.99 -0.26
C TYR A 200 3.85 5.70 -0.76
N LEU A 201 3.11 4.80 -0.12
CA LEU A 201 1.72 4.56 -0.49
C LEU A 201 0.83 5.71 -0.03
N GLU A 202 -0.07 6.16 -0.91
CA GLU A 202 -1.13 7.07 -0.48
C GLU A 202 -1.92 6.43 0.65
N ARG A 203 -2.41 7.23 1.61
CA ARG A 203 -3.11 6.73 2.79
C ARG A 203 -4.13 5.65 2.46
N ASN A 204 -5.14 5.93 1.64
CA ASN A 204 -6.20 4.96 1.30
C ASN A 204 -5.65 3.68 0.65
N VAL A 205 -4.56 3.77 -0.10
CA VAL A 205 -3.91 2.62 -0.75
C VAL A 205 -3.16 1.78 0.29
N TYR A 206 -2.48 2.43 1.24
CA TYR A 206 -1.86 1.76 2.38
C TYR A 206 -2.92 1.08 3.27
N GLU A 207 -4.08 1.71 3.44
CA GLU A 207 -5.20 1.14 4.18
C GLU A 207 -5.71 -0.17 3.55
N GLU A 208 -5.95 -0.16 2.24
CA GLU A 208 -6.33 -1.36 1.47
C GLU A 208 -5.21 -2.40 1.42
N PHE A 209 -3.96 -1.97 1.38
CA PHE A 209 -2.79 -2.85 1.46
C PHE A 209 -2.75 -3.62 2.78
N LEU A 210 -2.92 -2.94 3.92
CA LEU A 210 -2.93 -3.61 5.23
C LEU A 210 -4.06 -4.63 5.34
N LEU A 211 -5.26 -4.28 4.87
CA LEU A 211 -6.39 -5.23 4.79
C LEU A 211 -5.97 -6.49 4.00
N THR A 212 -5.42 -6.28 2.81
CA THR A 212 -4.98 -7.38 1.93
C THR A 212 -3.90 -8.25 2.59
N LEU A 213 -2.90 -7.63 3.24
CA LEU A 213 -1.80 -8.33 3.89
C LEU A 213 -2.28 -9.23 5.03
N PHE A 214 -3.14 -8.70 5.91
CA PHE A 214 -3.65 -9.47 7.04
C PHE A 214 -4.70 -10.50 6.62
N ASP A 215 -5.54 -10.21 5.63
CA ASP A 215 -6.47 -11.20 5.09
C ASP A 215 -5.71 -12.40 4.48
N SER A 216 -4.61 -12.16 3.75
CA SER A 216 -3.74 -13.23 3.24
C SER A 216 -3.10 -14.05 4.36
N LEU A 217 -2.66 -13.42 5.44
CA LEU A 217 -2.12 -14.15 6.59
C LEU A 217 -3.19 -14.99 7.31
N VAL A 218 -4.41 -14.45 7.49
CA VAL A 218 -5.55 -15.17 8.06
C VAL A 218 -5.91 -16.36 7.19
N GLU A 219 -5.92 -16.19 5.86
CA GLU A 219 -6.18 -17.27 4.91
C GLU A 219 -5.15 -18.41 5.06
N ILE A 220 -3.86 -18.09 5.15
CA ILE A 220 -2.79 -19.09 5.39
C ILE A 220 -3.00 -19.80 6.73
N TYR A 221 -3.21 -19.03 7.80
CA TYR A 221 -3.36 -19.56 9.15
C TYR A 221 -4.57 -20.50 9.25
N THR A 222 -5.72 -20.09 8.70
CA THR A 222 -6.97 -20.86 8.73
C THR A 222 -6.93 -22.08 7.81
N THR A 223 -6.25 -21.99 6.66
CA THR A 223 -6.02 -23.13 5.75
C THR A 223 -5.19 -24.20 6.44
N GLU A 224 -4.06 -23.82 7.05
CA GLU A 224 -3.20 -24.75 7.79
C GLU A 224 -3.94 -25.33 9.00
N LEU A 225 -4.67 -24.51 9.76
CA LEU A 225 -5.48 -24.97 10.88
C LEU A 225 -6.52 -26.02 10.45
N THR A 226 -7.21 -25.77 9.34
CA THR A 226 -8.18 -26.71 8.75
C THR A 226 -7.51 -28.01 8.34
N ALA A 227 -6.32 -27.96 7.75
CA ALA A 227 -5.57 -29.14 7.36
C ALA A 227 -5.21 -30.02 8.59
N TRP A 228 -4.85 -29.41 9.72
CA TRP A 228 -4.61 -30.14 10.97
C TRP A 228 -5.88 -30.67 11.63
N HIS A 229 -7.00 -29.94 11.51
CA HIS A 229 -8.30 -30.40 12.00
C HIS A 229 -8.75 -31.65 11.25
N LEU A 230 -8.64 -31.66 9.92
CA LEU A 230 -8.97 -32.82 9.08
C LEU A 230 -8.09 -34.05 9.39
N ARG A 231 -6.91 -33.86 9.97
CA ARG A 231 -6.03 -34.94 10.47
C ARG A 231 -6.36 -35.40 11.90
N GLY A 232 -7.34 -34.77 12.56
CA GLY A 232 -7.73 -35.09 13.94
C GLY A 232 -6.73 -34.61 15.00
N CYS A 233 -5.86 -33.66 14.67
CA CYS A 233 -4.79 -33.21 15.57
C CYS A 233 -5.17 -32.00 16.44
N VAL A 234 -6.24 -31.28 16.07
CA VAL A 234 -6.70 -30.09 16.80
C VAL A 234 -7.37 -30.53 18.11
N THR A 235 -6.89 -30.01 19.23
CA THR A 235 -7.40 -30.32 20.57
C THR A 235 -7.60 -29.04 21.39
N ALA A 236 -8.24 -29.13 22.55
CA ALA A 236 -8.43 -27.99 23.44
C ALA A 236 -7.14 -27.26 23.84
N SER A 237 -6.00 -27.97 23.84
CA SER A 237 -4.69 -27.38 24.11
C SER A 237 -4.27 -26.31 23.08
N TRP A 238 -4.85 -26.31 21.87
CA TRP A 238 -4.54 -25.34 20.81
C TRP A 238 -5.10 -23.95 21.09
N GLN A 239 -6.11 -23.82 21.97
CA GLN A 239 -6.74 -22.52 22.27
C GLN A 239 -5.75 -21.50 22.83
N THR A 240 -4.81 -21.94 23.67
CA THR A 240 -3.83 -21.05 24.30
C THR A 240 -2.81 -20.48 23.30
N PRO A 241 -2.07 -21.30 22.52
CA PRO A 241 -1.12 -20.78 21.54
C PRO A 241 -1.81 -19.99 20.41
N VAL A 242 -3.02 -20.36 19.98
CA VAL A 242 -3.78 -19.57 19.00
C VAL A 242 -4.15 -18.21 19.57
N ARG A 243 -4.58 -18.14 20.83
CA ARG A 243 -4.89 -16.85 21.48
C ARG A 243 -3.66 -15.95 21.53
N ARG A 244 -2.51 -16.49 21.95
CA ARG A 244 -1.23 -15.77 21.94
C ARG A 244 -0.93 -15.21 20.54
N ASP A 245 -1.06 -16.03 19.52
CA ASP A 245 -0.76 -15.63 18.14
C ASP A 245 -1.69 -14.49 17.66
N VAL A 246 -2.99 -14.58 17.96
CA VAL A 246 -3.97 -13.54 17.62
C VAL A 246 -3.71 -12.24 18.40
N GLU A 247 -3.32 -12.33 19.68
CA GLU A 247 -2.93 -11.17 20.49
C GLU A 247 -1.70 -10.46 19.89
N LEU A 248 -0.66 -11.20 19.51
CA LEU A 248 0.52 -10.65 18.82
C LEU A 248 0.13 -9.98 17.49
N LEU A 249 -0.79 -10.57 16.74
CA LEU A 249 -1.28 -10.00 15.49
C LEU A 249 -2.08 -8.72 15.72
N PHE A 250 -2.89 -8.63 16.78
CA PHE A 250 -3.56 -7.38 17.14
C PHE A 250 -2.57 -6.26 17.48
N GLU A 251 -1.51 -6.57 18.22
CA GLU A 251 -0.42 -5.61 18.51
C GLU A 251 0.29 -5.16 17.23
N CYS A 252 0.58 -6.10 16.34
CA CYS A 252 1.18 -5.81 15.03
C CYS A 252 0.28 -4.89 14.20
N VAL A 253 -1.01 -5.18 14.06
CA VAL A 253 -1.99 -4.33 13.35
C VAL A 253 -1.98 -2.92 13.93
N SER A 254 -1.98 -2.80 15.26
CA SER A 254 -2.00 -1.50 15.93
C SER A 254 -0.74 -0.69 15.65
N THR A 255 0.42 -1.36 15.60
CA THR A 255 1.71 -0.77 15.26
C THR A 255 1.73 -0.29 13.82
N VAL A 256 1.41 -1.15 12.84
CA VAL A 256 1.51 -0.81 11.41
C VAL A 256 0.43 0.18 10.95
N ALA A 257 -0.75 0.16 11.59
CA ALA A 257 -1.78 1.18 11.40
C ALA A 257 -1.33 2.56 11.89
N GLY A 258 -0.54 2.62 12.97
CA GLY A 258 0.00 3.85 13.54
C GLY A 258 1.01 4.56 12.64
N LEU A 259 1.70 3.84 11.74
CA LEU A 259 2.76 4.39 10.88
C LEU A 259 2.27 5.51 9.95
N ASN A 260 1.07 5.37 9.38
CA ASN A 260 0.49 6.38 8.47
C ASN A 260 -0.10 7.58 9.24
N GLY A 261 -0.44 7.40 10.53
CA GLY A 261 -0.96 8.46 11.39
C GLY A 261 0.07 9.55 11.71
N ALA A 262 1.37 9.21 11.72
CA ALA A 262 2.45 10.15 12.00
C ALA A 262 2.86 10.98 10.77
N ALA A 263 2.77 10.42 9.55
CA ALA A 263 3.29 11.04 8.34
C ALA A 263 2.28 11.99 7.64
N ALA A 264 0.97 11.77 7.77
CA ALA A 264 -0.03 12.45 6.95
C ALA A 264 -0.79 13.61 7.61
N GLY A 265 -0.53 13.94 8.88
CA GLY A 265 -1.23 15.03 9.59
C GLY A 265 -2.78 14.90 9.62
N GLY A 266 -3.31 13.72 9.29
CA GLY A 266 -4.74 13.48 9.13
C GLY A 266 -5.38 13.04 10.45
N SER A 267 -6.37 13.80 10.92
CA SER A 267 -6.99 13.67 12.24
C SER A 267 -7.83 12.39 12.48
N ALA A 268 -8.06 11.56 11.46
CA ALA A 268 -8.86 10.35 11.59
C ALA A 268 -7.97 9.11 11.80
N PRO A 269 -8.21 8.28 12.82
CA PRO A 269 -7.48 7.02 13.01
C PRO A 269 -7.79 6.03 11.88
N PHE A 270 -6.83 5.16 11.57
CA PHE A 270 -7.02 4.03 10.66
C PHE A 270 -8.13 3.11 11.18
N PRO A 271 -9.11 2.70 10.35
CA PRO A 271 -10.14 1.76 10.77
C PRO A 271 -9.56 0.34 10.90
N THR A 272 -9.00 -0.01 12.06
CA THR A 272 -8.47 -1.35 12.35
C THR A 272 -9.55 -2.43 12.49
N LYS A 273 -10.81 -2.04 12.72
CA LYS A 273 -11.92 -2.95 13.03
C LYS A 273 -12.10 -4.11 12.03
N PRO A 274 -12.04 -3.90 10.70
CA PRO A 274 -12.21 -5.00 9.76
C PRO A 274 -11.10 -6.05 9.91
N ILE A 275 -9.83 -5.62 9.99
CA ILE A 275 -8.69 -6.52 10.22
C ILE A 275 -8.84 -7.25 11.56
N GLN A 276 -9.23 -6.51 12.60
CA GLN A 276 -9.41 -7.10 13.92
C GLN A 276 -10.52 -8.16 13.94
N SER A 277 -11.60 -7.93 13.18
CA SER A 277 -12.67 -8.91 13.00
C SER A 277 -12.19 -10.15 12.24
N SER A 278 -11.40 -9.98 11.18
CA SER A 278 -10.80 -11.10 10.44
C SER A 278 -9.90 -11.95 11.35
N LEU A 279 -9.05 -11.32 12.16
CA LEU A 279 -8.18 -12.02 13.12
C LEU A 279 -8.97 -12.73 14.22
N ALA A 280 -10.02 -12.10 14.76
CA ALA A 280 -10.87 -12.70 15.78
C ALA A 280 -11.56 -13.99 15.28
N SER A 281 -11.87 -14.07 13.98
CA SER A 281 -12.49 -15.27 13.38
C SER A 281 -11.63 -16.53 13.53
N ILE A 282 -10.31 -16.41 13.66
CA ILE A 282 -9.40 -17.54 13.92
C ILE A 282 -9.75 -18.21 15.27
N LEU A 283 -10.02 -17.41 16.30
CA LEU A 283 -10.40 -17.92 17.63
C LEU A 283 -11.75 -18.64 17.58
N GLU A 284 -12.69 -18.10 16.83
CA GLU A 284 -14.01 -18.70 16.62
C GLU A 284 -13.92 -20.02 15.86
N GLU A 285 -13.02 -20.13 14.88
CA GLU A 285 -12.78 -21.37 14.13
C GLU A 285 -12.19 -22.46 15.04
N VAL A 286 -11.15 -22.15 15.82
CA VAL A 286 -10.58 -23.10 16.78
C VAL A 286 -11.60 -23.55 17.82
N ALA A 287 -12.41 -22.62 18.33
CA ALA A 287 -13.47 -22.94 19.28
C ALA A 287 -14.48 -23.94 18.70
N ARG A 288 -14.81 -23.83 17.41
CA ARG A 288 -15.71 -24.77 16.72
C ARG A 288 -15.07 -26.14 16.48
N MET A 289 -13.78 -26.20 16.19
CA MET A 289 -13.05 -27.43 15.86
C MET A 289 -12.76 -28.35 17.06
N VAL A 290 -12.92 -27.85 18.28
CA VAL A 290 -12.59 -28.56 19.54
C VAL A 290 -13.84 -29.21 20.19
N ILE A 291 -15.03 -28.98 19.63
CA ILE A 291 -16.32 -29.56 20.08
C ILE A 291 -16.49 -30.96 19.50
#